data_AF-A0A938K358-F1
#
_entry.id   AF-A0A938K358-F1
#
_cell.length_a   1.000
_cell.length_b   1.000
_cell.length_c   1.000
_cell.angle_alpha   90.00
_cell.angle_beta   90.00
_cell.angle_gamma   90.00
#
_symmetry.space_group_name_H-M   'P 1'
#
loop_
_entity.id
_entity.type
_entity.pdbx_description
1 polymer ?
#
loop_
_entity_poly.entity_id
_entity_poly.type
_entity_poly.pdbx_seq_one_letter_code
_entity_poly.pdbx_strand_id
1 'polypeptide(L)' 'MVFFIPGPLREQTGGRAQVRIDAGAGTLGEALAALWREYPGLRDRMVNEQGEVRQHVNIFIGDENMRDCGGF' A
#
# COMPACT_ATOMS: atom_id res chain seq x y z
N MET A 1 -0.82 -0.82 -11.86
CA MET A 1 -1.69 -1.46 -10.83
C MET A 1 -2.59 -0.42 -10.18
N VAL A 2 -3.76 -0.81 -9.67
CA VAL A 2 -4.70 0.10 -8.98
C VAL A 2 -4.78 -0.29 -7.50
N PHE A 3 -4.60 0.68 -6.61
CA PHE A 3 -4.73 0.52 -5.16
C PHE A 3 -5.98 1.21 -4.65
N PHE A 4 -6.73 0.54 -3.79
CA PHE A 4 -7.90 1.08 -3.13
C PHE A 4 -7.54 1.64 -1.77
N ILE A 5 -7.88 2.90 -1.53
CA ILE A 5 -7.48 3.64 -0.35
C ILE A 5 -8.69 3.78 0.60
N PRO A 6 -8.60 3.23 1.82
CA PRO A 6 -9.63 3.39 2.84
C PRO A 6 -9.87 4.86 3.16
N GLY A 7 -11.11 5.22 3.51
CA GLY A 7 -11.51 6.58 3.90
C GLY A 7 -10.49 7.36 4.74
N PRO A 8 -9.98 6.83 5.87
CA PRO A 8 -9.02 7.54 6.72
C PRO A 8 -7.65 7.77 6.10
N LEU A 9 -7.29 7.04 5.05
CA LEU A 9 -6.00 7.18 4.34
C LEU A 9 -6.11 8.06 3.10
N ARG A 10 -7.32 8.44 2.67
CA ARG A 10 -7.52 9.27 1.46
C ARG A 10 -6.89 10.64 1.58
N GLU A 11 -6.76 11.18 2.79
CA GLU A 11 -6.07 12.46 3.02
C GLU A 11 -4.63 12.43 2.48
N GLN A 12 -3.96 11.27 2.58
CA GLN A 12 -2.59 11.07 2.15
C GLN A 12 -2.45 10.84 0.63
N THR A 13 -3.57 10.58 -0.06
CA THR A 13 -3.62 10.41 -1.53
C THR A 13 -4.33 11.57 -2.23
N GLY A 14 -4.45 12.72 -1.56
CA GLY A 14 -5.12 13.91 -2.11
C GLY A 14 -6.63 13.71 -2.28
N GLY A 15 -7.26 12.92 -1.41
CA GLY A 15 -8.68 12.58 -1.44
C GLY A 15 -9.03 11.40 -2.35
N ARG A 16 -8.05 10.79 -3.02
CA ARG A 16 -8.30 9.73 -4.00
C ARG A 16 -8.60 8.40 -3.33
N ALA A 17 -9.79 7.86 -3.62
CA ALA A 17 -10.17 6.51 -3.20
C ALA A 17 -9.45 5.41 -3.99
N GLN A 18 -8.93 5.73 -5.17
CA GLN A 18 -8.19 4.82 -6.03
C GLN A 18 -6.95 5.54 -6.56
N VAL A 19 -5.78 4.94 -6.39
CA VAL A 19 -4.53 5.44 -6.96
C VAL A 19 -3.99 4.42 -7.94
N ARG A 20 -3.64 4.88 -9.14
CA ARG A 20 -3.06 4.05 -10.18
C ARG A 20 -1.56 4.29 -10.18
N ILE A 21 -0.80 3.25 -9.89
CA ILE A 21 0.66 3.29 -9.88
C ILE A 21 1.17 2.47 -11.06
N ASP A 22 2.09 3.02 -11.84
CA ASP A 22 2.85 2.27 -12.83
C ASP A 22 3.98 1.49 -12.12
N ALA A 23 3.57 0.46 -11.39
CA ALA A 23 4.43 -0.66 -11.06
C ALA A 23 4.33 -1.64 -12.23
N GLY A 24 5.46 -2.02 -12.82
CA GLY A 24 5.53 -3.01 -13.90
C GLY A 24 5.05 -4.39 -13.46
N ALA A 25 5.41 -5.44 -14.22
CA ALA A 25 5.20 -6.83 -13.81
C ALA A 25 6.18 -7.21 -12.69
N GLY A 26 5.99 -6.60 -11.52
CA GLY A 26 6.85 -6.70 -10.35
C GLY A 26 6.17 -7.38 -9.17
N THR A 27 6.96 -7.78 -8.18
CA THR A 27 6.47 -8.34 -6.92
C THR A 27 5.69 -7.29 -6.10
N LEU A 28 4.93 -7.72 -5.08
CA LEU A 28 4.25 -6.81 -4.15
C LEU A 28 5.22 -5.77 -3.55
N GLY A 29 6.43 -6.19 -3.21
CA GLY A 29 7.45 -5.29 -2.67
C GLY A 29 7.77 -4.13 -3.62
N GLU A 30 7.86 -4.40 -4.91
CA GLU A 30 8.06 -3.36 -5.94
C GLU A 30 6.83 -2.47 -6.11
N ALA A 31 5.63 -3.06 -6.09
CA ALA A 31 4.38 -2.33 -6.20
C ALA A 31 4.16 -1.37 -5.01
N LEU A 32 4.45 -1.82 -3.80
CA LEU A 32 4.43 -0.99 -2.60
C LEU A 32 5.56 0.04 -2.60
N ALA A 33 6.77 -0.32 -3.05
CA ALA A 33 7.86 0.63 -3.21
C ALA A 33 7.50 1.77 -4.17
N ALA A 34 6.85 1.45 -5.28
CA ALA A 34 6.34 2.45 -6.21
C ALA A 34 5.24 3.32 -5.56
N LEU A 35 4.33 2.72 -4.79
CA LEU A 35 3.29 3.43 -4.05
C LEU A 35 3.89 4.37 -3.00
N TRP A 36 4.88 3.93 -2.22
CA TRP A 36 5.57 4.74 -1.22
C TRP A 36 6.36 5.88 -1.85
N ARG A 37 6.91 5.68 -3.06
CA ARG A 37 7.62 6.73 -3.81
C ARG A 37 6.68 7.84 -4.28
N GLU A 38 5.45 7.50 -4.66
CA GLU A 38 4.45 8.47 -5.11
C GLU A 38 3.69 9.12 -3.94
N TYR A 39 3.41 8.36 -2.89
CA TYR A 39 2.66 8.80 -1.70
C TYR A 39 3.40 8.43 -0.40
N PRO A 40 4.50 9.13 -0.06
CA PRO A 40 5.26 8.84 1.17
C PRO A 40 4.44 9.06 2.45
N GLY A 41 3.47 9.98 2.46
CA GLY A 41 2.57 10.19 3.60
C GLY A 41 1.64 9.00 3.88
N LEU A 42 1.34 8.20 2.85
CA LEU A 42 0.58 6.94 3.02
C LEU A 42 1.42 5.91 3.77
N ARG A 43 2.73 5.83 3.48
CA ARG A 43 3.67 4.94 4.16
C ARG A 43 3.69 5.19 5.66
N ASP A 44 3.77 6.45 6.09
CA ASP A 44 3.80 6.83 7.50
C ASP A 44 2.54 6.39 8.27
N ARG A 45 1.40 6.35 7.57
CA ARG A 45 0.13 5.89 8.15
C ARG A 45 -0.04 4.39 8.12
N MET A 46 0.48 3.70 7.10
CA MET A 46 0.36 2.25 6.97
C MET A 46 1.45 1.48 7.71
N VAL A 47 2.63 2.08 7.86
CA VAL A 47 3.83 1.48 8.44
C VAL A 47 4.08 2.11 9.81
N ASN A 48 4.55 1.35 10.78
CA ASN A 48 4.96 1.85 12.09
C ASN A 48 6.42 2.36 12.06
N GLU A 49 6.90 2.89 13.18
CA GLU A 49 8.30 3.34 13.32
C GLU A 49 9.33 2.21 13.19
N GLN A 50 8.89 0.96 13.32
CA GLN A 50 9.72 -0.24 13.17
C GLN A 50 9.79 -0.72 11.71
N GLY A 51 9.10 -0.05 10.77
CA GLY A 51 9.09 -0.44 9.37
C GLY A 51 8.08 -1.53 9.01
N GLU A 52 7.23 -1.93 9.96
CA GLU A 52 6.22 -2.97 9.75
C GLU A 52 4.86 -2.37 9.40
N VAL A 53 4.11 -3.03 8.52
CA VAL A 53 2.72 -2.65 8.25
C VAL A 53 1.87 -2.88 9.48
N ARG A 54 1.13 -1.84 9.88
CA ARG A 54 0.25 -1.87 11.05
C ARG A 54 -0.78 -2.99 10.88
N GLN A 55 -0.96 -3.78 11.93
CA GLN A 55 -1.87 -4.92 12.01
C GLN A 55 -3.35 -4.64 11.64
N HIS A 56 -3.79 -3.37 11.61
CA HIS A 56 -5.12 -2.97 11.14
C HIS A 56 -5.19 -2.70 9.63
N VAL A 57 -4.07 -2.78 8.91
CA VAL A 57 -3.99 -2.63 7.47
C VAL A 57 -3.95 -4.01 6.84
N ASN A 58 -5.00 -4.36 6.12
CA ASN A 58 -5.00 -5.53 5.25
C ASN A 58 -4.79 -5.06 3.82
N ILE A 59 -3.77 -5.59 3.16
CA ILE A 59 -3.49 -5.37 1.75
C ILE A 59 -3.88 -6.63 1.00
N PHE A 60 -4.72 -6.45 -0.03
CA PHE A 60 -5.22 -7.53 -0.88
C PHE A 60 -4.73 -7.29 -2.31
N ILE A 61 -4.28 -8.36 -2.97
CA ILE A 61 -3.91 -8.33 -4.39
C ILE A 61 -4.79 -9.35 -5.11
N GLY A 62 -5.80 -8.87 -5.83
CA GLY A 62 -6.80 -9.77 -6.40
C GLY A 62 -7.53 -10.52 -5.28
N ASP A 63 -7.32 -11.83 -5.18
CA ASP A 63 -7.92 -12.73 -4.19
C ASP A 63 -6.95 -13.14 -3.07
N GLU A 64 -5.64 -12.84 -3.20
CA GLU A 64 -4.61 -13.25 -2.23
C GLU A 64 -4.38 -12.18 -1.15
N ASN A 65 -4.28 -12.65 0.10
CA ASN A 65 -3.98 -11.82 1.27
C ASN A 65 -2.46 -11.69 1.45
N MET A 66 -1.98 -10.46 1.66
CA MET A 66 -0.56 -10.18 1.90
C MET A 66 0.09 -11.00 3.02
N ARG A 67 -0.69 -11.47 4.01
CA ARG A 67 -0.16 -12.28 5.12
C ARG A 67 0.35 -13.64 4.67
N ASP A 68 -0.12 -14.14 3.53
CA ASP A 68 0.27 -15.44 3.00
C ASP A 68 1.45 -15.35 2.01
N CYS A 69 1.74 -14.18 1.42
CA CYS A 69 2.81 -13.99 0.42
C CYS A 69 4.22 -13.73 1.00
N GLY A 70 4.43 -13.96 2.29
CA GLY A 70 5.72 -13.75 2.94
C GLY A 70 5.81 -12.36 3.57
N GLY A 71 5.94 -12.36 4.90
CA GLY A 71 6.18 -11.16 5.70
C GLY A 71 7.40 -10.38 5.21
N PHE A 72 7.36 -9.09 5.52
CA PHE A 72 8.35 -8.06 5.17
C PHE A 72 9.82 -8.48 5.39
#